data_AF-G4TP79-F1
#
_entry.id   AF-G4TP79-F1
#
_cell.length_a   1.000
_cell.length_b   1.000
_cell.length_c   1.000
_cell.angle_alpha   90.00
_cell.angle_beta   90.00
_cell.angle_gamma   90.00
#
_symmetry.space_group_name_H-M   'P 1'
#
loop_
_entity.id
_entity.type
_entity.pdbx_description
1 polymer ?
#
loop_
_entity_poly.entity_id
_entity_poly.type
_entity_poly.pdbx_seq_one_letter_code
_entity_poly.pdbx_strand_id
1 'polypeptide(L)'
;MPIGHTKLNDGRAIPNLAFGSGSVFRDKDVYNTVTAALDAGFRHVDTAQAYHNEDSVGKAIKDWIESDKDEKKRQIPRARCDLWITTKYSGGAAGPYEELKTSLQKLQLDYVDLYLIHHPMFVEGRVAQAWEEMERVKKDGLARSIGVSNFATSHIKELLKSAKVLPAVNQIRLHPYIYAENLETIETCAKHSIVVEAYGSLFPITQLPSGPVTAALEKPIKRLHATAAQILFLWVRAKHGVIVTTTGKKERLEEYLGIRKLGELKAEEVEAIDKAGQTSDAWIYHAVESKYQRFVHPVSTSRAFRRVLVFVLAITLLLVTAFWAYLAGGFSEMIHAYGVPLGIAYGLIALAVLRLIRLASSNQAEVLPFP
;
A
#
# COMPACT_ATOMS: atom_id res chain seq x y z
N MET A 1 25.65 -12.32 7.63
CA MET A 1 25.49 -11.01 8.30
C MET A 1 24.23 -10.36 7.75
N PRO A 2 23.19 -10.17 8.57
CA PRO A 2 21.97 -9.44 8.19
C PRO A 2 22.32 -8.01 7.73
N ILE A 3 21.41 -7.33 7.02
CA ILE A 3 21.54 -5.92 6.56
C ILE A 3 21.49 -4.91 7.74
N GLY A 4 21.71 -5.40 8.96
CA GLY A 4 21.47 -4.69 10.21
C GLY A 4 20.00 -4.74 10.64
N HIS A 5 19.76 -4.23 11.83
CA HIS A 5 18.43 -4.06 12.39
C HIS A 5 18.26 -2.60 12.85
N THR A 6 17.04 -2.10 12.78
CA THR A 6 16.66 -0.79 13.34
C THR A 6 15.93 -1.00 14.65
N LYS A 7 16.34 -0.27 15.70
CA LYS A 7 15.69 -0.34 17.01
C LYS A 7 14.34 0.38 16.96
N LEU A 8 13.29 -0.29 17.43
CA LEU A 8 11.95 0.26 17.58
C LEU A 8 11.76 0.89 18.97
N ASN A 9 10.74 1.75 19.12
CA ASN A 9 10.39 2.38 20.40
C ASN A 9 9.88 1.41 21.48
N ASP A 10 9.56 0.16 21.11
CA ASP A 10 9.19 -0.90 22.04
C ASP A 10 10.36 -1.84 22.41
N GLY A 11 11.59 -1.46 22.06
CA GLY A 11 12.82 -2.17 22.41
C GLY A 11 13.18 -3.32 21.47
N ARG A 12 12.29 -3.72 20.55
CA ARG A 12 12.58 -4.73 19.53
C ARG A 12 13.44 -4.15 18.41
N ALA A 13 14.00 -5.01 17.56
CA ALA A 13 14.83 -4.61 16.44
C ALA A 13 14.32 -5.24 15.14
N ILE A 14 13.89 -4.41 14.19
CA ILE A 14 13.33 -4.84 12.91
C ILE A 14 14.45 -5.03 11.87
N PRO A 15 14.47 -6.11 11.07
CA PRO A 15 15.46 -6.25 10.00
C PRO A 15 15.28 -5.19 8.91
N ASN A 16 16.38 -4.57 8.50
CA ASN A 16 16.37 -3.39 7.63
C ASN A 16 15.92 -3.63 6.17
N LEU A 17 15.69 -4.88 5.77
CA LEU A 17 15.23 -5.23 4.43
C LEU A 17 14.17 -6.32 4.49
N ALA A 18 12.96 -5.99 4.05
CA ALA A 18 11.83 -6.88 3.92
C ALA A 18 11.59 -7.32 2.46
N PHE A 19 11.14 -8.56 2.30
CA PHE A 19 10.53 -9.06 1.08
C PHE A 19 9.01 -8.90 1.15
N GLY A 20 8.43 -8.11 0.25
CA GLY A 20 6.99 -7.85 0.18
C GLY A 20 6.25 -8.81 -0.76
N SER A 21 5.14 -9.39 -0.28
CA SER A 21 4.23 -10.25 -1.06
C SER A 21 3.07 -9.49 -1.73
N GLY A 22 3.04 -8.16 -1.65
CA GLY A 22 1.99 -7.32 -2.26
C GLY A 22 2.28 -6.93 -3.71
N SER A 23 1.76 -5.77 -4.13
CA SER A 23 2.00 -5.17 -5.46
C SER A 23 1.71 -6.14 -6.62
N VAL A 24 2.74 -6.56 -7.36
CA VAL A 24 2.64 -7.48 -8.51
C VAL A 24 2.21 -8.90 -8.13
N PHE A 25 2.19 -9.21 -6.83
CA PHE A 25 1.84 -10.51 -6.26
C PHE A 25 0.47 -10.54 -5.58
N ARG A 26 -0.26 -9.41 -5.56
CA ARG A 26 -1.64 -9.38 -5.11
C ARG A 26 -2.47 -10.40 -5.88
N ASP A 27 -3.33 -11.13 -5.17
CA ASP A 27 -4.22 -12.17 -5.72
C ASP A 27 -3.49 -13.34 -6.39
N LYS A 28 -2.18 -13.53 -6.11
CA LYS A 28 -1.37 -14.62 -6.65
C LYS A 28 -0.91 -15.54 -5.53
N ASP A 29 -0.74 -16.82 -5.87
CA ASP A 29 0.06 -17.74 -5.06
C ASP A 29 1.53 -17.26 -5.05
N VAL A 30 2.07 -17.05 -3.85
CA VAL A 30 3.45 -16.60 -3.65
C VAL A 30 4.34 -17.65 -2.98
N TYR A 31 3.91 -18.91 -2.91
CA TYR A 31 4.62 -19.97 -2.18
C TYR A 31 6.08 -20.10 -2.64
N ASN A 32 6.30 -20.25 -3.96
CA ASN A 32 7.63 -20.39 -4.53
C ASN A 32 8.46 -19.11 -4.39
N THR A 33 7.82 -17.95 -4.52
CA THR A 33 8.48 -16.65 -4.42
C THR A 33 8.98 -16.38 -3.00
N VAL A 34 8.15 -16.64 -1.98
CA VAL A 34 8.52 -16.49 -0.57
C VAL A 34 9.59 -17.51 -0.19
N THR A 35 9.44 -18.77 -0.61
CA THR A 35 10.47 -19.81 -0.39
C THR A 35 11.82 -19.38 -0.97
N ALA A 36 11.85 -18.87 -2.21
CA ALA A 36 13.06 -18.39 -2.84
C ALA A 36 13.69 -17.20 -2.09
N ALA A 37 12.88 -16.27 -1.56
CA ALA A 37 13.38 -15.16 -0.75
C ALA A 37 14.00 -15.65 0.57
N LEU A 38 13.35 -16.58 1.27
CA LEU A 38 13.85 -17.17 2.51
C LEU A 38 15.16 -17.95 2.29
N ASP A 39 15.24 -18.74 1.21
CA ASP A 39 16.44 -19.47 0.80
C ASP A 39 17.59 -18.54 0.41
N ALA A 40 17.31 -17.42 -0.25
CA ALA A 40 18.32 -16.42 -0.56
C ALA A 40 18.90 -15.74 0.70
N GLY A 41 18.12 -15.69 1.79
CA GLY A 41 18.56 -15.16 3.08
C GLY A 41 17.71 -14.00 3.62
N PHE A 42 16.54 -13.70 3.03
CA PHE A 42 15.61 -12.76 3.63
C PHE A 42 15.06 -13.32 4.95
N ARG A 43 14.97 -12.46 5.97
CA ARG A 43 14.42 -12.80 7.29
C ARG A 43 13.24 -11.94 7.69
N HIS A 44 12.86 -11.00 6.84
CA HIS A 44 11.72 -10.14 7.05
C HIS A 44 10.78 -10.31 5.85
N VAL A 45 9.56 -10.79 6.13
CA VAL A 45 8.50 -10.95 5.13
C VAL A 45 7.37 -9.98 5.46
N ASP A 46 7.02 -9.14 4.48
CA ASP A 46 5.92 -8.18 4.56
C ASP A 46 4.74 -8.68 3.71
N THR A 47 3.60 -8.90 4.36
CA THR A 47 2.33 -9.30 3.72
C THR A 47 1.19 -8.42 4.23
N ALA A 48 -0.05 -8.68 3.79
CA ALA A 48 -1.26 -8.02 4.27
C ALA A 48 -2.50 -8.83 3.93
N GLN A 49 -3.58 -8.63 4.70
CA GLN A 49 -4.90 -9.21 4.41
C GLN A 49 -5.39 -8.85 3.00
N ALA A 50 -5.24 -7.58 2.60
CA ALA A 50 -5.64 -7.09 1.28
C ALA A 50 -4.85 -7.67 0.09
N TYR A 51 -3.77 -8.42 0.34
CA TYR A 51 -2.99 -9.05 -0.74
C TYR A 51 -3.59 -10.40 -1.16
N HIS A 52 -4.50 -10.96 -0.36
CA HIS A 52 -5.21 -12.21 -0.61
C HIS A 52 -4.28 -13.41 -0.88
N ASN A 53 -3.11 -13.42 -0.24
CA ASN A 53 -2.11 -14.47 -0.45
C ASN A 53 -1.43 -14.94 0.86
N GLU A 54 -1.94 -14.54 2.02
CA GLU A 54 -1.41 -14.94 3.34
C GLU A 54 -1.34 -16.45 3.53
N ASP A 55 -2.27 -17.22 2.95
CA ASP A 55 -2.25 -18.69 2.99
C ASP A 55 -0.99 -19.28 2.33
N SER A 56 -0.63 -18.77 1.16
CA SER A 56 0.57 -19.22 0.43
C SER A 56 1.87 -18.73 1.09
N VAL A 57 1.84 -17.54 1.73
CA VAL A 57 2.95 -17.05 2.57
C VAL A 57 3.15 -17.97 3.78
N GLY A 58 2.07 -18.30 4.49
CA GLY A 58 2.09 -19.16 5.67
C GLY A 58 2.61 -20.56 5.35
N LYS A 59 2.11 -21.16 4.26
CA LYS A 59 2.60 -22.45 3.79
C LYS A 59 4.09 -22.44 3.47
N ALA A 60 4.58 -21.40 2.77
CA ALA A 60 6.01 -21.28 2.47
C ALA A 60 6.87 -21.16 3.73
N ILE A 61 6.46 -20.35 4.70
CA ILE A 61 7.19 -20.20 5.98
C ILE A 61 7.23 -21.54 6.71
N LYS A 62 6.08 -22.21 6.86
CA LYS A 62 5.98 -23.50 7.55
C LYS A 62 6.85 -24.56 6.90
N ASP A 63 6.71 -24.79 5.60
CA ASP A 63 7.48 -25.80 4.88
C ASP A 63 8.99 -25.46 4.88
N TRP A 64 9.34 -24.17 4.83
CA TRP A 64 10.73 -23.74 4.93
C TRP A 64 11.35 -24.05 6.30
N ILE A 65 10.61 -23.82 7.39
CA ILE A 65 11.02 -24.20 8.75
C ILE A 65 11.08 -25.73 8.90
N GLU A 66 10.06 -26.47 8.43
CA GLU A 66 9.95 -27.92 8.63
C GLU A 66 10.89 -28.75 7.73
N SER A 67 11.34 -28.21 6.60
CA SER A 67 12.33 -28.86 5.72
C SER A 67 13.74 -28.93 6.35
N ASP A 68 13.86 -28.61 7.64
CA ASP A 68 15.06 -28.63 8.46
C ASP A 68 15.21 -29.87 9.36
N LYS A 69 15.09 -31.08 8.78
CA LYS A 69 15.31 -32.34 9.52
C LYS A 69 16.76 -32.85 9.52
N ASP A 70 17.70 -32.13 8.93
CA ASP A 70 19.12 -32.53 8.86
C ASP A 70 20.04 -31.31 9.12
N GLU A 71 19.95 -30.77 10.35
CA GLU A 71 20.67 -29.57 10.84
C GLU A 71 22.18 -29.58 10.53
N LYS A 72 22.81 -30.76 10.43
CA LYS A 72 24.27 -30.91 10.29
C LYS A 72 24.83 -30.50 8.93
N LYS A 73 23.98 -30.30 7.91
CA LYS A 73 24.43 -30.01 6.53
C LYS A 73 24.31 -28.54 6.11
N ARG A 74 23.77 -27.65 6.95
CA ARG A 74 23.40 -26.29 6.51
C ARG A 74 24.17 -25.17 7.22
N GLN A 75 24.36 -24.08 6.46
CA GLN A 75 25.04 -22.86 6.90
C GLN A 75 24.08 -21.83 7.52
N ILE A 76 22.76 -22.08 7.51
CA ILE A 76 21.73 -21.08 7.81
C ILE A 76 20.65 -21.68 8.74
N PRO A 77 20.48 -21.15 9.97
CA PRO A 77 19.42 -21.58 10.90
C PRO A 77 18.01 -21.32 10.36
N ARG A 78 17.07 -22.22 10.71
CA ARG A 78 15.65 -22.11 10.36
C ARG A 78 14.76 -22.28 11.61
N ALA A 79 14.50 -21.19 12.31
CA ALA A 79 13.50 -21.16 13.36
C ALA A 79 12.50 -20.01 13.15
N ARG A 80 11.28 -20.15 13.69
CA ARG A 80 10.28 -19.06 13.68
C ARG A 80 10.83 -17.78 14.32
N CYS A 81 11.65 -17.90 15.37
CA CYS A 81 12.28 -16.77 16.05
C CYS A 81 13.36 -16.04 15.22
N ASP A 82 13.84 -16.65 14.12
CA ASP A 82 14.76 -16.01 13.18
C ASP A 82 14.04 -15.15 12.14
N LEU A 83 12.70 -15.25 12.06
CA LEU A 83 11.88 -14.55 11.09
C LEU A 83 11.16 -13.35 11.72
N TRP A 84 11.07 -12.27 10.95
CA TRP A 84 10.22 -11.12 11.20
C TRP A 84 9.05 -11.13 10.21
N ILE A 85 7.84 -11.40 10.69
CA ILE A 85 6.65 -11.45 9.85
C ILE A 85 5.78 -10.22 10.13
N THR A 86 5.51 -9.45 9.07
CA THR A 86 4.62 -8.27 9.11
C THR A 86 3.33 -8.58 8.35
N THR A 87 2.16 -8.34 8.97
CA THR A 87 0.87 -8.30 8.27
C THR A 87 0.06 -7.05 8.64
N LYS A 88 -1.08 -6.83 7.98
CA LYS A 88 -1.81 -5.56 8.06
C LYS A 88 -3.33 -5.74 8.07
N TYR A 89 -3.99 -5.07 9.02
CA TYR A 89 -5.44 -4.90 9.09
C TYR A 89 -5.96 -4.12 7.89
N SER A 90 -6.86 -4.72 7.11
CA SER A 90 -7.36 -4.16 5.85
C SER A 90 -8.85 -3.84 5.86
N GLY A 91 -9.40 -3.45 7.02
CA GLY A 91 -10.76 -2.91 7.11
C GLY A 91 -11.89 -3.94 7.29
N GLY A 92 -11.56 -5.15 7.76
CA GLY A 92 -12.56 -6.17 8.05
C GLY A 92 -13.51 -5.79 9.19
N ALA A 93 -14.79 -6.13 9.06
CA ALA A 93 -15.85 -5.63 9.95
C ALA A 93 -15.72 -6.10 11.41
N ALA A 94 -15.00 -7.19 11.65
CA ALA A 94 -14.79 -7.72 13.00
C ALA A 94 -13.77 -6.91 13.82
N GLY A 95 -13.07 -5.96 13.19
CA GLY A 95 -12.08 -5.11 13.83
C GLY A 95 -10.67 -5.73 13.85
N PRO A 96 -9.61 -4.93 14.06
CA PRO A 96 -8.24 -5.39 14.00
C PRO A 96 -7.91 -6.63 14.84
N TYR A 97 -8.54 -6.79 16.01
CA TYR A 97 -8.21 -7.91 16.90
C TYR A 97 -8.66 -9.26 16.34
N GLU A 98 -9.92 -9.38 15.93
CA GLU A 98 -10.44 -10.62 15.37
C GLU A 98 -9.89 -10.89 13.95
N GLU A 99 -9.72 -9.85 13.14
CA GLU A 99 -9.14 -10.00 11.80
C GLU A 99 -7.68 -10.48 11.84
N LEU A 100 -6.90 -10.10 12.86
CA LEU A 100 -5.56 -10.66 13.02
C LEU A 100 -5.59 -12.17 13.29
N LYS A 101 -6.55 -12.69 14.06
CA LYS A 101 -6.66 -14.14 14.30
C LYS A 101 -6.89 -14.89 12.99
N THR A 102 -7.71 -14.34 12.10
CA THR A 102 -7.88 -14.88 10.75
C THR A 102 -6.56 -14.88 9.99
N SER A 103 -5.80 -13.77 10.02
CA SER A 103 -4.46 -13.74 9.41
C SER A 103 -3.50 -14.76 10.01
N LEU A 104 -3.50 -14.95 11.34
CA LEU A 104 -2.66 -15.94 12.02
C LEU A 104 -2.99 -17.38 11.59
N GLN A 105 -4.27 -17.70 11.40
CA GLN A 105 -4.70 -18.99 10.86
C GLN A 105 -4.18 -19.22 9.45
N LYS A 106 -4.34 -18.23 8.55
CA LYS A 106 -3.84 -18.30 7.16
C LYS A 106 -2.31 -18.42 7.11
N LEU A 107 -1.63 -17.63 7.92
CA LEU A 107 -0.18 -17.65 8.05
C LEU A 107 0.34 -18.91 8.74
N GLN A 108 -0.53 -19.68 9.42
CA GLN A 108 -0.16 -20.82 10.25
C GLN A 108 0.86 -20.44 11.34
N LEU A 109 0.64 -19.32 12.01
CA LEU A 109 1.51 -18.76 13.04
C LEU A 109 0.73 -18.48 14.33
N ASP A 110 1.40 -18.61 15.47
CA ASP A 110 0.83 -18.20 16.76
C ASP A 110 0.92 -16.68 16.99
N TYR A 111 1.89 -16.01 16.35
CA TYR A 111 2.09 -14.57 16.43
C TYR A 111 2.75 -14.00 15.15
N VAL A 112 2.55 -12.70 14.92
CA VAL A 112 3.33 -11.89 13.97
C VAL A 112 4.28 -10.95 14.70
N ASP A 113 5.38 -10.57 14.06
CA ASP A 113 6.36 -9.67 14.66
C ASP A 113 5.88 -8.21 14.61
N LEU A 114 5.16 -7.85 13.56
CA LEU A 114 4.57 -6.52 13.37
C LEU A 114 3.17 -6.62 12.79
N TYR A 115 2.20 -5.93 13.40
CA TYR A 115 0.86 -5.78 12.85
C TYR A 115 0.53 -4.30 12.62
N LEU A 116 0.09 -3.96 11.40
CA LEU A 116 -0.16 -2.58 11.00
C LEU A 116 -1.64 -2.32 10.70
N ILE A 117 -2.15 -1.14 11.03
CA ILE A 117 -3.33 -0.61 10.33
C ILE A 117 -2.89 -0.22 8.92
N HIS A 118 -3.41 -0.91 7.89
CA HIS A 118 -2.85 -0.82 6.52
C HIS A 118 -3.05 0.56 5.86
N HIS A 119 -4.13 1.25 6.18
CA HIS A 119 -4.41 2.59 5.64
C HIS A 119 -5.37 3.33 6.59
N PRO A 120 -5.24 4.66 6.78
CA PRO A 120 -6.13 5.42 7.66
C PRO A 120 -7.61 5.33 7.26
N MET A 121 -7.90 5.14 5.96
CA MET A 121 -9.28 4.95 5.47
C MET A 121 -10.02 3.78 6.12
N PHE A 122 -9.32 2.75 6.59
CA PHE A 122 -9.95 1.58 7.23
C PHE A 122 -10.42 1.86 8.66
N VAL A 123 -10.04 3.01 9.20
CA VAL A 123 -10.32 3.41 10.58
C VAL A 123 -10.80 4.86 10.67
N GLU A 124 -11.22 5.44 9.55
CA GLU A 124 -11.70 6.82 9.48
C GLU A 124 -12.89 7.02 10.45
N GLY A 125 -12.82 8.06 11.27
CA GLY A 125 -13.81 8.34 12.32
C GLY A 125 -13.80 7.38 13.52
N ARG A 126 -12.93 6.36 13.54
CA ARG A 126 -12.84 5.33 14.59
C ARG A 126 -11.39 4.95 14.94
N VAL A 127 -10.44 5.85 14.71
CA VAL A 127 -8.99 5.62 14.93
C VAL A 127 -8.70 5.16 16.35
N ALA A 128 -9.27 5.85 17.36
CA ALA A 128 -9.07 5.51 18.77
C ALA A 128 -9.56 4.09 19.10
N GLN A 129 -10.77 3.73 18.67
CA GLN A 129 -11.33 2.39 18.89
C GLN A 129 -10.48 1.30 18.21
N ALA A 130 -10.10 1.52 16.95
CA ALA A 130 -9.28 0.56 16.23
C ALA A 130 -7.89 0.42 16.87
N TRP A 131 -7.30 1.50 17.37
CA TRP A 131 -6.02 1.44 18.06
C TRP A 131 -6.09 0.71 19.40
N GLU A 132 -7.17 0.88 20.16
CA GLU A 132 -7.39 0.11 21.39
C GLU A 132 -7.39 -1.42 21.11
N GLU A 133 -7.97 -1.84 19.98
CA GLU A 133 -7.88 -3.24 19.55
C GLU A 133 -6.45 -3.66 19.18
N MET A 134 -5.66 -2.79 18.53
CA MET A 134 -4.24 -3.04 18.25
C MET A 134 -3.43 -3.17 19.55
N GLU A 135 -3.70 -2.33 20.55
CA GLU A 135 -3.06 -2.41 21.87
C GLU A 135 -3.39 -3.73 22.57
N ARG A 136 -4.65 -4.19 22.46
CA ARG A 136 -5.06 -5.51 22.95
C ARG A 136 -4.36 -6.64 22.21
N VAL A 137 -4.25 -6.56 20.88
CA VAL A 137 -3.46 -7.51 20.06
C VAL A 137 -2.04 -7.66 20.61
N LYS A 138 -1.38 -6.54 20.95
CA LYS A 138 -0.03 -6.56 21.52
C LYS A 138 -0.01 -7.16 22.92
N LYS A 139 -0.95 -6.75 23.78
CA LYS A 139 -1.07 -7.23 25.15
C LYS A 139 -1.26 -8.75 25.22
N ASP A 140 -2.09 -9.29 24.33
CA ASP A 140 -2.39 -10.72 24.27
C ASP A 140 -1.31 -11.53 23.51
N GLY A 141 -0.27 -10.87 23.01
CA GLY A 141 0.90 -11.51 22.39
C GLY A 141 0.69 -11.97 20.94
N LEU A 142 -0.44 -11.63 20.32
CA LEU A 142 -0.77 -11.97 18.92
C LEU A 142 0.11 -11.21 17.92
N ALA A 143 0.53 -9.99 18.27
CA ALA A 143 1.60 -9.27 17.60
C ALA A 143 2.64 -8.78 18.60
N ARG A 144 3.93 -8.83 18.26
CA ARG A 144 4.99 -8.36 19.16
C ARG A 144 5.17 -6.84 19.12
N SER A 145 5.01 -6.25 17.94
CA SER A 145 4.98 -4.81 17.69
C SER A 145 3.70 -4.45 16.94
N ILE A 146 3.21 -3.23 17.13
CA ILE A 146 2.05 -2.68 16.42
C ILE A 146 2.41 -1.34 15.80
N GLY A 147 1.82 -1.03 14.66
CA GLY A 147 2.10 0.19 13.93
C GLY A 147 0.98 0.57 12.98
N VAL A 148 1.30 1.49 12.08
CA VAL A 148 0.39 2.00 11.06
C VAL A 148 1.06 2.00 9.70
N SER A 149 0.28 2.18 8.65
CA SER A 149 0.77 2.35 7.29
C SER A 149 -0.05 3.41 6.58
N ASN A 150 0.64 4.25 5.79
CA ASN A 150 0.05 5.36 5.04
C ASN A 150 -0.58 6.46 5.92
N PHE A 151 -0.14 6.58 7.17
CA PHE A 151 -0.62 7.65 8.06
C PHE A 151 0.20 8.91 7.83
N ALA A 152 -0.42 9.93 7.24
CA ALA A 152 0.11 11.29 7.23
C ALA A 152 0.17 11.91 8.64
N THR A 153 0.89 13.03 8.80
CA THR A 153 1.05 13.77 10.07
C THR A 153 -0.25 14.00 10.84
N SER A 154 -1.34 14.39 10.16
CA SER A 154 -2.65 14.61 10.79
C SER A 154 -3.21 13.34 11.44
N HIS A 155 -3.10 12.20 10.75
CA HIS A 155 -3.54 10.90 11.26
C HIS A 155 -2.69 10.45 12.46
N ILE A 156 -1.36 10.65 12.40
CA ILE A 156 -0.47 10.34 13.52
C ILE A 156 -0.85 11.19 14.74
N LYS A 157 -1.01 12.50 14.56
CA LYS A 157 -1.41 13.41 15.65
C LYS A 157 -2.75 13.01 16.27
N GLU A 158 -3.72 12.59 15.45
CA GLU A 158 -5.01 12.10 15.94
C GLU A 158 -4.87 10.83 16.76
N LEU A 159 -4.15 9.83 16.24
CA LEU A 159 -3.87 8.56 16.92
C LEU A 159 -3.25 8.80 18.31
N LEU A 160 -2.24 9.67 18.36
CA LEU A 160 -1.46 9.96 19.57
C LEU A 160 -2.27 10.62 20.69
N LYS A 161 -3.45 11.17 20.43
CA LYS A 161 -4.33 11.72 21.48
C LYS A 161 -4.85 10.64 22.44
N SER A 162 -4.95 9.40 21.97
CA SER A 162 -5.57 8.29 22.71
C SER A 162 -4.66 7.06 22.88
N ALA A 163 -3.55 7.00 22.14
CA ALA A 163 -2.61 5.88 22.20
C ALA A 163 -1.91 5.77 23.57
N LYS A 164 -2.05 4.63 24.22
CA LYS A 164 -1.27 4.20 25.40
C LYS A 164 0.03 3.54 24.97
N VAL A 165 0.00 2.80 23.87
CA VAL A 165 1.18 2.25 23.19
C VAL A 165 1.38 3.03 21.90
N LEU A 166 2.53 3.67 21.75
CA LEU A 166 2.88 4.38 20.52
C LEU A 166 3.05 3.39 19.37
N PRO A 167 2.67 3.75 18.12
CA PRO A 167 3.01 2.94 16.96
C PRO A 167 4.53 2.78 16.87
N ALA A 168 5.01 1.57 16.68
CA ALA A 168 6.43 1.30 16.51
C ALA A 168 6.93 1.69 15.12
N VAL A 169 6.04 1.58 14.13
CA VAL A 169 6.33 1.78 12.71
C VAL A 169 5.21 2.57 12.03
N ASN A 170 5.59 3.42 11.07
CA ASN A 170 4.70 3.92 10.03
C ASN A 170 5.26 3.50 8.66
N GLN A 171 4.60 2.54 8.01
CA GLN A 171 5.00 2.07 6.69
C GLN A 171 4.37 2.94 5.60
N ILE A 172 5.18 3.71 4.87
CA ILE A 172 4.74 4.67 3.85
C ILE A 172 5.43 4.45 2.52
N ARG A 173 4.83 4.95 1.45
CA ARG A 173 5.52 5.01 0.15
C ARG A 173 6.64 6.02 0.26
N LEU A 174 7.86 5.62 -0.09
CA LEU A 174 8.98 6.54 -0.02
C LEU A 174 10.03 6.25 -1.10
N HIS A 175 10.24 7.25 -1.95
CA HIS A 175 11.29 7.32 -2.96
C HIS A 175 11.66 8.80 -3.20
N PRO A 176 12.79 9.11 -3.85
CA PRO A 176 13.28 10.48 -4.02
C PRO A 176 12.23 11.48 -4.56
N TYR A 177 11.43 11.10 -5.56
CA TYR A 177 10.39 11.99 -6.12
C TYR A 177 9.26 12.39 -5.15
N ILE A 178 9.06 11.67 -4.04
CA ILE A 178 8.02 11.98 -3.03
C ILE A 178 8.59 12.25 -1.66
N TYR A 179 9.92 12.41 -1.57
CA TYR A 179 10.57 12.65 -0.30
C TYR A 179 10.12 13.98 0.31
N ALA A 180 10.06 15.05 -0.50
CA ALA A 180 9.61 16.36 -0.06
C ALA A 180 8.15 16.35 0.43
N GLU A 181 7.25 15.67 -0.28
CA GLU A 181 5.84 15.52 0.10
C GLU A 181 5.67 14.76 1.43
N ASN A 182 6.58 13.83 1.73
CA ASN A 182 6.52 13.02 2.95
C ASN A 182 7.33 13.62 4.11
N LEU A 183 8.05 14.74 3.92
CA LEU A 183 9.01 15.25 4.90
C LEU A 183 8.36 15.54 6.26
N GLU A 184 7.21 16.22 6.27
CA GLU A 184 6.48 16.51 7.51
C GLU A 184 6.07 15.22 8.26
N THR A 185 5.68 14.19 7.51
CA THR A 185 5.28 12.89 8.08
C THR A 185 6.50 12.17 8.66
N ILE A 186 7.64 12.20 7.98
CA ILE A 186 8.91 11.60 8.42
C ILE A 186 9.40 12.30 9.70
N GLU A 187 9.41 13.62 9.73
CA GLU A 187 9.80 14.41 10.91
C GLU A 187 8.88 14.15 12.09
N THR A 188 7.57 14.05 11.85
CA THR A 188 6.59 13.67 12.88
C THR A 188 6.88 12.27 13.42
N CYS A 189 7.17 11.30 12.56
CA CYS A 189 7.52 9.95 12.99
C CYS A 189 8.79 9.97 13.86
N ALA A 190 9.85 10.65 13.41
CA ALA A 190 11.11 10.77 14.14
C ALA A 190 10.93 11.39 15.53
N LYS A 191 10.13 12.47 15.64
CA LYS A 191 9.82 13.12 16.92
C LYS A 191 9.21 12.17 17.96
N HIS A 192 8.45 11.18 17.51
CA HIS A 192 7.79 10.20 18.36
C HIS A 192 8.50 8.83 18.40
N SER A 193 9.74 8.75 17.89
CA SER A 193 10.50 7.50 17.77
C SER A 193 9.75 6.40 17.01
N ILE A 194 8.93 6.80 16.03
CA ILE A 194 8.22 5.90 15.12
C ILE A 194 9.14 5.65 13.94
N VAL A 195 9.47 4.39 13.65
CA VAL A 195 10.34 4.05 12.53
C VAL A 195 9.56 4.13 11.22
N VAL A 196 10.18 4.71 10.20
CA VAL A 196 9.63 4.72 8.84
C VAL A 196 10.03 3.44 8.12
N GLU A 197 9.04 2.69 7.65
CA GLU A 197 9.24 1.61 6.67
C GLU A 197 8.87 2.12 5.27
N ALA A 198 9.81 2.04 4.34
CA ALA A 198 9.69 2.56 2.99
C ALA A 198 9.34 1.45 2.01
N TYR A 199 8.13 1.48 1.44
CA TYR A 199 7.81 0.68 0.26
C TYR A 199 7.89 1.52 -1.02
N GLY A 200 8.04 0.85 -2.17
CA GLY A 200 8.04 1.51 -3.48
C GLY A 200 9.31 2.31 -3.80
N SER A 201 10.40 2.13 -3.04
CA SER A 201 11.64 2.90 -3.19
C SER A 201 12.31 2.78 -4.56
N LEU A 202 12.02 1.71 -5.31
CA LEU A 202 12.54 1.47 -6.66
C LEU A 202 11.72 2.13 -7.78
N PHE A 203 10.70 2.93 -7.45
CA PHE A 203 9.93 3.69 -8.45
C PHE A 203 10.82 4.45 -9.45
N PRO A 204 11.90 5.16 -9.04
CA PRO A 204 12.71 5.92 -9.97
C PRO A 204 13.31 5.10 -11.11
N ILE A 205 13.72 3.86 -10.86
CA ILE A 205 14.37 3.02 -11.88
C ILE A 205 13.41 2.05 -12.58
N THR A 206 12.20 1.86 -12.03
CA THR A 206 11.20 0.93 -12.59
C THR A 206 10.13 1.64 -13.41
N GLN A 207 9.72 2.85 -13.02
CA GLN A 207 8.68 3.62 -13.69
C GLN A 207 9.23 4.83 -14.46
N LEU A 208 10.35 5.40 -14.00
CA LEU A 208 11.00 6.57 -14.63
C LEU A 208 12.50 6.33 -14.91
N PRO A 209 12.89 5.24 -15.61
CA PRO A 209 14.29 4.86 -15.76
C PRO A 209 15.17 5.95 -16.38
N SER A 210 14.62 6.85 -17.19
CA SER A 210 15.34 7.98 -17.79
C SER A 210 15.16 9.30 -17.02
N GLY A 211 14.64 9.25 -15.80
CA GLY A 211 14.37 10.44 -14.98
C GLY A 211 15.62 11.00 -14.29
N PRO A 212 15.53 12.24 -13.77
CA PRO A 212 16.65 12.96 -13.17
C PRO A 212 17.27 12.21 -11.98
N VAL A 213 16.47 11.48 -11.20
CA VAL A 213 16.99 10.66 -10.11
C VAL A 213 17.93 9.57 -10.61
N THR A 214 17.65 8.92 -11.75
CA THR A 214 18.53 7.86 -12.29
C THR A 214 19.91 8.40 -12.63
N ALA A 215 19.98 9.60 -13.22
CA ALA A 215 21.26 10.26 -13.51
C ALA A 215 22.04 10.56 -12.22
N ALA A 216 21.36 10.96 -11.14
CA ALA A 216 21.99 11.20 -9.85
C ALA A 216 22.59 9.93 -9.20
N LEU A 217 22.18 8.72 -9.62
CA LEU A 217 22.73 7.46 -9.12
C LEU A 217 24.09 7.10 -9.72
N GLU A 218 24.50 7.68 -10.86
CA GLU A 218 25.69 7.24 -11.60
C GLU A 218 26.99 7.35 -10.78
N LYS A 219 27.15 8.46 -10.05
CA LYS A 219 28.33 8.72 -9.23
C LYS A 219 28.47 7.70 -8.09
N PRO A 220 27.45 7.47 -7.23
CA PRO A 220 27.54 6.45 -6.19
C PRO A 220 27.62 5.03 -6.76
N ILE A 221 26.97 4.72 -7.88
CA ILE A 221 27.10 3.41 -8.58
C ILE A 221 28.57 3.11 -8.89
N LYS A 222 29.28 4.05 -9.53
CA LYS A 222 30.69 3.89 -9.89
C LYS A 222 31.58 3.76 -8.67
N ARG A 223 31.33 4.57 -7.63
CA ARG A 223 32.15 4.59 -6.40
C ARG A 223 32.00 3.32 -5.56
N LEU A 224 30.76 2.83 -5.40
CA LEU A 224 30.45 1.69 -4.54
C LEU A 224 30.47 0.35 -5.28
N HIS A 225 30.65 0.36 -6.60
CA HIS A 225 30.50 -0.83 -7.46
C HIS A 225 29.16 -1.54 -7.21
N ALA A 226 28.09 -0.75 -7.13
CA ALA A 226 26.76 -1.18 -6.71
C ALA A 226 25.72 -0.96 -7.81
N THR A 227 24.59 -1.65 -7.72
CA THR A 227 23.47 -1.45 -8.65
C THR A 227 22.63 -0.23 -8.28
N ALA A 228 21.85 0.28 -9.23
CA ALA A 228 20.93 1.39 -8.97
C ALA A 228 19.90 1.07 -7.86
N ALA A 229 19.44 -0.19 -7.76
CA ALA A 229 18.54 -0.62 -6.70
C ALA A 229 19.22 -0.56 -5.32
N GLN A 230 20.47 -1.04 -5.23
CA GLN A 230 21.25 -0.97 -4.01
C GLN A 230 21.51 0.49 -3.58
N ILE A 231 21.80 1.40 -4.53
CA ILE A 231 21.95 2.83 -4.21
C ILE A 231 20.65 3.42 -3.66
N LEU A 232 19.49 3.13 -4.26
CA LEU A 232 18.20 3.62 -3.74
C LEU A 232 17.88 3.06 -2.34
N PHE A 233 18.25 1.82 -2.06
CA PHE A 233 18.13 1.25 -0.73
C PHE A 233 19.07 1.90 0.28
N LEU A 234 20.31 2.22 -0.11
CA LEU A 234 21.23 2.99 0.74
C LEU A 234 20.71 4.40 0.98
N TRP A 235 20.03 5.01 0.01
CA TRP A 235 19.33 6.29 0.19
C TRP A 235 18.22 6.17 1.25
N VAL A 236 17.38 5.13 1.20
CA VAL A 236 16.38 4.86 2.26
C VAL A 236 17.04 4.73 3.64
N ARG A 237 18.16 4.00 3.74
CA ARG A 237 18.92 3.86 4.99
C ARG A 237 19.49 5.19 5.48
N ALA A 238 19.98 6.04 4.58
CA ALA A 238 20.44 7.39 4.91
C ALA A 238 19.32 8.30 5.43
N LYS A 239 18.05 7.96 5.14
CA LYS A 239 16.85 8.58 5.72
C LYS A 239 16.36 7.86 6.98
N HIS A 240 17.18 6.98 7.57
CA HIS A 240 16.83 6.13 8.72
C HIS A 240 15.59 5.24 8.51
N GLY A 241 15.29 4.92 7.24
CA GLY A 241 14.18 4.05 6.89
C GLY A 241 14.56 2.57 6.81
N VAL A 242 13.58 1.71 7.10
CA VAL A 242 13.62 0.27 6.82
C VAL A 242 13.05 0.03 5.42
N ILE A 243 13.64 -0.87 4.64
CA ILE A 243 13.29 -1.06 3.23
C ILE A 243 12.27 -2.19 3.09
N VAL A 244 11.20 -1.96 2.34
CA VAL A 244 10.29 -3.01 1.86
C VAL A 244 10.34 -3.05 0.33
N THR A 245 10.79 -4.18 -0.23
CA THR A 245 10.92 -4.35 -1.67
C THR A 245 10.36 -5.69 -2.13
N THR A 246 10.19 -5.88 -3.44
CA THR A 246 9.68 -7.12 -4.01
C THR A 246 10.35 -7.44 -5.35
N THR A 247 10.38 -8.72 -5.71
CA THR A 247 10.87 -9.20 -7.00
C THR A 247 10.40 -10.63 -7.25
N GLY A 248 10.13 -10.97 -8.52
CA GLY A 248 9.95 -12.36 -8.96
C GLY A 248 11.19 -12.99 -9.59
N LYS A 249 12.31 -12.25 -9.63
CA LYS A 249 13.57 -12.70 -10.21
C LYS A 249 14.56 -13.10 -9.12
N LYS A 250 15.13 -14.30 -9.23
CA LYS A 250 16.06 -14.86 -8.25
C LYS A 250 17.34 -14.03 -8.14
N GLU A 251 17.87 -13.57 -9.27
CA GLU A 251 19.12 -12.80 -9.33
C GLU A 251 18.99 -11.48 -8.57
N ARG A 252 17.78 -10.89 -8.56
CA ARG A 252 17.49 -9.66 -7.80
C ARG A 252 17.43 -9.90 -6.29
N LEU A 253 17.06 -11.10 -5.82
CA LEU A 253 17.09 -11.41 -4.38
C LEU A 253 18.53 -11.33 -3.86
N GLU A 254 19.46 -11.94 -4.59
CA GLU A 254 20.89 -11.91 -4.27
C GLU A 254 21.47 -10.50 -4.41
N GLU A 255 21.09 -9.77 -5.47
CA GLU A 255 21.43 -8.36 -5.65
C GLU A 255 21.00 -7.52 -4.45
N TYR A 256 19.73 -7.61 -4.03
CA TYR A 256 19.19 -6.80 -2.94
C TYR A 256 19.86 -7.13 -1.62
N LEU A 257 20.10 -8.43 -1.34
CA LEU A 257 20.84 -8.87 -0.16
C LEU A 257 22.32 -8.47 -0.19
N GLY A 258 22.88 -8.24 -1.38
CA GLY A 258 24.24 -7.76 -1.59
C GLY A 258 24.53 -6.40 -0.93
N ILE A 259 23.49 -5.60 -0.64
CA ILE A 259 23.62 -4.29 0.02
C ILE A 259 24.38 -4.38 1.36
N ARG A 260 24.33 -5.52 2.05
CA ARG A 260 25.08 -5.75 3.31
C ARG A 260 26.59 -5.64 3.18
N LYS A 261 27.13 -5.72 1.96
CA LYS A 261 28.56 -5.64 1.67
C LYS A 261 29.00 -4.23 1.27
N LEU A 262 28.05 -3.31 1.09
CA LEU A 262 28.31 -1.97 0.62
C LEU A 262 28.54 -1.01 1.80
N GLY A 263 29.40 -0.02 1.57
CA GLY A 263 29.52 1.15 2.45
C GLY A 263 28.30 2.07 2.32
N GLU A 264 28.36 3.20 3.01
CA GLU A 264 27.29 4.19 3.02
C GLU A 264 27.39 5.17 1.84
N LEU A 265 26.28 5.84 1.53
CA LEU A 265 26.30 7.01 0.67
C LEU A 265 26.95 8.18 1.41
N LYS A 266 27.68 9.01 0.67
CA LYS A 266 28.18 10.26 1.23
C LYS A 266 27.04 11.28 1.32
N ALA A 267 27.18 12.26 2.21
CA ALA A 267 26.17 13.31 2.39
C ALA A 267 25.86 14.03 1.07
N GLU A 268 26.87 14.37 0.27
CA GLU A 268 26.70 15.02 -1.02
C GLU A 268 26.01 14.14 -2.08
N GLU A 269 26.09 12.81 -1.95
CA GLU A 269 25.39 11.88 -2.85
C GLU A 269 23.92 11.77 -2.47
N VAL A 270 23.61 11.75 -1.17
CA VAL A 270 22.23 11.78 -0.67
C VAL A 270 21.56 13.09 -1.08
N GLU A 271 22.22 14.23 -0.89
CA GLU A 271 21.71 15.56 -1.28
C GLU A 271 21.49 15.65 -2.80
N ALA A 272 22.40 15.11 -3.62
CA ALA A 272 22.23 15.08 -5.07
C ALA A 272 20.98 14.27 -5.49
N ILE A 273 20.73 13.13 -4.83
CA ILE A 273 19.53 12.31 -5.09
C ILE A 273 18.26 13.06 -4.66
N ASP A 274 18.28 13.71 -3.49
CA ASP A 274 17.13 14.51 -3.00
C ASP A 274 16.80 15.65 -3.97
N LYS A 275 17.82 16.40 -4.40
CA LYS A 275 17.66 17.52 -5.34
C LYS A 275 17.14 17.04 -6.70
N ALA A 276 17.63 15.90 -7.20
CA ALA A 276 17.13 15.30 -8.43
C ALA A 276 15.66 14.82 -8.31
N GLY A 277 15.22 14.46 -7.10
CA GLY A 277 13.81 14.14 -6.83
C GLY A 277 12.86 15.35 -6.91
N GLN A 278 13.39 16.57 -6.76
CA GLN A 278 12.60 17.81 -6.70
C GLN A 278 12.49 18.56 -8.04
N THR A 279 13.19 18.11 -9.08
CA THR A 279 13.16 18.80 -10.39
C THR A 279 11.79 18.71 -11.05
N SER A 280 11.42 19.76 -11.79
CA SER A 280 10.08 20.01 -12.34
C SER A 280 9.49 18.89 -13.21
N ASP A 281 10.27 17.94 -13.71
CA ASP A 281 9.78 16.73 -14.40
C ASP A 281 8.95 15.79 -13.49
N ALA A 282 8.82 16.12 -12.20
CA ALA A 282 7.87 15.51 -11.27
C ALA A 282 6.38 15.62 -11.71
N TRP A 283 6.03 16.46 -12.70
CA TRP A 283 4.68 16.43 -13.28
C TRP A 283 4.38 15.09 -14.01
N ILE A 284 5.39 14.46 -14.63
CA ILE A 284 5.28 13.10 -15.19
C ILE A 284 4.99 12.11 -14.06
N TYR A 285 5.61 12.33 -12.89
CA TYR A 285 5.31 11.57 -11.68
C TYR A 285 3.83 11.68 -11.28
N HIS A 286 3.22 12.87 -11.20
CA HIS A 286 1.79 12.98 -10.87
C HIS A 286 0.89 12.29 -11.90
N ALA A 287 1.23 12.35 -13.20
CA ALA A 287 0.48 11.67 -14.24
C ALA A 287 0.55 10.14 -14.12
N VAL A 288 1.75 9.58 -13.90
CA VAL A 288 1.96 8.13 -13.73
C VAL A 288 1.41 7.64 -12.38
N GLU A 289 1.55 8.42 -11.31
CA GLU A 289 1.07 8.09 -9.97
C GLU A 289 -0.46 8.00 -9.92
N SER A 290 -1.16 8.91 -10.61
CA SER A 290 -2.63 8.86 -10.69
C SER A 290 -3.14 7.52 -11.26
N LYS A 291 -2.37 6.90 -12.16
CA LYS A 291 -2.66 5.59 -12.74
C LYS A 291 -2.27 4.45 -11.79
N TYR A 292 -1.15 4.57 -11.08
CA TYR A 292 -0.70 3.58 -10.09
C TYR A 292 -1.62 3.51 -8.86
N GLN A 293 -2.02 4.66 -8.30
CA GLN A 293 -2.96 4.72 -7.17
C GLN A 293 -4.28 4.03 -7.50
N ARG A 294 -4.83 4.22 -8.71
CA ARG A 294 -6.03 3.51 -9.19
C ARG A 294 -5.85 1.99 -9.27
N PHE A 295 -4.63 1.51 -9.50
CA PHE A 295 -4.31 0.08 -9.63
C PHE A 295 -4.07 -0.59 -8.27
N VAL A 296 -3.35 0.08 -7.37
CA VAL A 296 -2.95 -0.49 -6.06
C VAL A 296 -3.99 -0.23 -4.97
N HIS A 297 -4.57 0.96 -4.96
CA HIS A 297 -5.69 1.34 -4.12
C HIS A 297 -6.87 1.66 -5.03
N PRO A 298 -7.54 0.64 -5.62
CA PRO A 298 -8.78 0.90 -6.33
C PRO A 298 -9.68 1.61 -5.33
N VAL A 299 -9.93 2.89 -5.57
CA VAL A 299 -10.85 3.68 -4.77
C VAL A 299 -12.15 2.89 -4.85
N SER A 300 -12.53 2.25 -3.76
CA SER A 300 -13.92 1.86 -3.57
C SER A 300 -14.68 3.16 -3.75
N THR A 301 -15.34 3.30 -4.89
CA THR A 301 -16.03 4.54 -5.25
C THR A 301 -16.95 4.85 -4.09
N SER A 302 -16.54 5.83 -3.28
CA SER A 302 -17.22 6.12 -2.03
C SER A 302 -18.68 6.41 -2.37
N ARG A 303 -19.60 6.11 -1.45
CA ARG A 303 -21.02 6.42 -1.67
C ARG A 303 -21.22 7.89 -2.08
N ALA A 304 -20.37 8.79 -1.59
CA ALA A 304 -20.32 10.19 -2.00
C ALA A 304 -19.91 10.38 -3.47
N PHE A 305 -18.86 9.71 -3.96
CA PHE A 305 -18.45 9.77 -5.36
C PHE A 305 -19.53 9.20 -6.30
N ARG A 306 -20.18 8.09 -5.94
CA ARG A 306 -21.31 7.56 -6.73
C ARG A 306 -22.48 8.54 -6.78
N ARG A 307 -22.80 9.22 -5.66
CA ARG A 307 -23.84 10.25 -5.60
C ARG A 307 -23.50 11.46 -6.47
N VAL A 308 -22.25 11.92 -6.44
CA VAL A 308 -21.77 13.03 -7.29
C VAL A 308 -21.79 12.62 -8.76
N LEU A 309 -21.34 11.42 -9.10
CA LEU A 309 -21.35 10.92 -10.48
C LEU A 309 -22.78 10.78 -11.01
N VAL A 310 -23.71 10.25 -10.21
CA VAL A 310 -25.14 10.16 -10.57
C VAL A 310 -25.75 11.55 -10.71
N PHE A 311 -25.40 12.50 -9.84
CA PHE A 311 -25.88 13.88 -9.92
C PHE A 311 -25.36 14.60 -11.18
N VAL A 312 -24.08 14.43 -11.52
CA VAL A 312 -23.48 14.96 -12.75
C VAL A 312 -24.14 14.35 -13.99
N LEU A 313 -24.30 13.02 -14.03
CA LEU A 313 -24.99 12.34 -15.14
C LEU A 313 -26.45 12.79 -15.29
N ALA A 314 -27.16 13.01 -14.18
CA ALA A 314 -28.52 13.53 -14.20
C ALA A 314 -28.59 14.97 -14.76
N ILE A 315 -27.66 15.84 -14.38
CA ILE A 315 -27.55 17.20 -14.92
C ILE A 315 -27.19 17.17 -16.41
N THR A 316 -26.22 16.34 -16.80
CA THR A 316 -25.84 16.20 -18.21
C THR A 316 -27.01 15.71 -19.04
N LEU A 317 -27.79 14.73 -18.55
CA LEU A 317 -28.99 14.26 -19.24
C LEU A 317 -30.04 15.37 -19.37
N LEU A 318 -30.29 16.14 -18.29
CA LEU A 318 -31.19 17.30 -18.30
C LEU A 318 -30.77 18.35 -19.34
N LEU A 319 -29.48 18.70 -19.38
CA LEU A 319 -28.92 19.65 -20.33
C LEU A 319 -29.00 19.15 -21.77
N VAL A 320 -28.73 17.85 -22.00
CA VAL A 320 -28.90 17.23 -23.31
C VAL A 320 -30.37 17.23 -23.73
N THR A 321 -31.30 16.91 -22.84
CA THR A 321 -32.75 16.97 -23.15
C THR A 321 -33.22 18.40 -23.40
N ALA A 322 -32.72 19.39 -22.65
CA ALA A 322 -33.04 20.79 -22.87
C ALA A 322 -32.44 21.32 -24.18
N PHE A 323 -31.23 20.88 -24.54
CA PHE A 323 -30.59 21.19 -25.82
C PHE A 323 -31.35 20.56 -27.00
N TRP A 324 -31.76 19.30 -26.88
CA TRP A 324 -32.63 18.67 -27.88
C TRP A 324 -34.01 19.31 -27.94
N ALA A 325 -34.58 19.76 -26.82
CA ALA A 325 -35.84 20.51 -26.80
C ALA A 325 -35.69 21.91 -27.44
N TYR A 326 -34.54 22.56 -27.27
CA TYR A 326 -34.20 23.82 -27.94
C TYR A 326 -34.03 23.64 -29.45
N LEU A 327 -33.31 22.59 -29.88
CA LEU A 327 -33.20 22.19 -31.28
C LEU A 327 -34.57 21.75 -31.86
N ALA A 328 -35.39 21.06 -31.07
CA ALA A 328 -36.76 20.69 -31.43
C ALA A 328 -37.72 21.88 -31.41
N GLY A 329 -37.37 22.99 -30.76
CA GLY A 329 -38.00 24.30 -30.90
C GLY A 329 -37.75 24.96 -32.26
N GLY A 330 -36.84 24.40 -33.07
CA GLY A 330 -36.75 24.62 -34.51
C GLY A 330 -37.61 23.66 -35.35
N PHE A 331 -38.44 22.82 -34.71
CA PHE A 331 -39.19 21.72 -35.34
C PHE A 331 -40.68 21.80 -34.99
N SER A 332 -41.28 22.95 -35.33
CA SER A 332 -42.74 23.16 -35.28
C SER A 332 -43.55 22.24 -36.20
N GLU A 333 -42.93 21.34 -36.98
CA GLU A 333 -43.64 20.57 -38.01
C GLU A 333 -43.75 19.05 -37.76
N MET A 334 -43.08 18.48 -36.76
CA MET A 334 -43.07 17.01 -36.57
C MET A 334 -44.03 16.46 -35.51
N ILE A 335 -44.79 17.33 -34.81
CA ILE A 335 -45.73 16.92 -33.75
C ILE A 335 -47.13 16.56 -34.31
N HIS A 336 -47.35 16.68 -35.62
CA HIS A 336 -48.64 16.29 -36.23
C HIS A 336 -48.76 14.79 -36.60
N ALA A 337 -47.70 13.99 -36.55
CA ALA A 337 -47.71 12.65 -37.15
C ALA A 337 -48.00 11.47 -36.20
N TYR A 338 -47.80 11.59 -34.87
CA TYR A 338 -47.89 10.40 -33.99
C TYR A 338 -48.68 10.55 -32.68
N GLY A 339 -49.43 11.65 -32.48
CA GLY A 339 -50.51 11.68 -31.49
C GLY A 339 -50.15 11.34 -30.03
N VAL A 340 -48.87 11.42 -29.64
CA VAL A 340 -48.45 11.29 -28.24
C VAL A 340 -48.32 12.70 -27.67
N PRO A 341 -49.18 13.11 -26.71
CA PRO A 341 -49.04 14.39 -26.04
C PRO A 341 -47.64 14.49 -25.41
N LEU A 342 -46.91 15.57 -25.70
CA LEU A 342 -45.56 15.83 -25.18
C LEU A 342 -45.45 15.52 -23.68
N GLY A 343 -46.48 15.84 -22.90
CA GLY A 343 -46.55 15.59 -21.46
C GLY A 343 -46.41 14.12 -21.05
N ILE A 344 -46.84 13.16 -21.89
CA ILE A 344 -46.72 11.72 -21.59
C ILE A 344 -45.26 11.26 -21.77
N ALA A 345 -44.58 11.73 -22.82
CA ALA A 345 -43.17 11.40 -23.05
C ALA A 345 -42.27 11.98 -21.94
N TYR A 346 -42.49 13.23 -21.55
CA TYR A 346 -41.79 13.85 -20.42
C TYR A 346 -42.11 13.17 -19.09
N GLY A 347 -43.36 12.76 -18.88
CA GLY A 347 -43.78 12.01 -17.69
C GLY A 347 -43.09 10.65 -17.57
N LEU A 348 -42.96 9.91 -18.68
CA LEU A 348 -42.28 8.61 -18.71
C LEU A 348 -40.77 8.74 -18.48
N ILE A 349 -40.12 9.77 -19.03
CA ILE A 349 -38.70 10.05 -18.79
C ILE A 349 -38.47 10.44 -17.32
N ALA A 350 -39.32 11.30 -16.75
CA ALA A 350 -39.24 11.69 -15.34
C ALA A 350 -39.45 10.48 -14.41
N LEU A 351 -40.40 9.60 -14.73
CA LEU A 351 -40.63 8.34 -13.99
C LEU A 351 -39.45 7.39 -14.08
N ALA A 352 -38.80 7.27 -15.26
CA ALA A 352 -37.60 6.45 -15.44
C ALA A 352 -36.42 6.97 -14.61
N VAL A 353 -36.22 8.30 -14.60
CA VAL A 353 -35.19 8.97 -13.79
C VAL A 353 -35.47 8.79 -12.29
N LEU A 354 -36.71 8.96 -11.84
CA LEU A 354 -37.09 8.74 -10.44
C LEU A 354 -36.93 7.28 -10.01
N ARG A 355 -37.19 6.32 -10.92
CA ARG A 355 -36.98 4.88 -10.67
C ARG A 355 -35.50 4.53 -10.57
N LEU A 356 -34.64 5.14 -11.39
CA LEU A 356 -33.18 5.00 -11.29
C LEU A 356 -32.62 5.61 -10.01
N ILE A 357 -33.14 6.76 -9.57
CA ILE A 357 -32.79 7.38 -8.28
C ILE A 357 -33.22 6.49 -7.11
N ARG A 358 -34.41 5.87 -7.17
CA ARG A 358 -34.87 4.91 -6.16
C ARG A 358 -34.03 3.63 -6.13
N LEU A 359 -33.69 3.07 -7.29
CA LEU A 359 -32.82 1.89 -7.38
C LEU A 359 -31.41 2.18 -6.85
N ALA A 360 -30.88 3.37 -7.11
CA ALA A 360 -29.60 3.83 -6.58
C ALA A 360 -29.62 4.15 -5.07
N SER A 361 -30.80 4.26 -4.45
CA SER A 361 -30.96 4.52 -3.01
C SER A 361 -31.45 3.31 -2.21
N SER A 362 -31.99 2.28 -2.84
CA SER A 362 -32.37 1.01 -2.20
C SER A 362 -31.16 0.08 -2.04
N ASN A 363 -30.97 -0.44 -0.83
CA ASN A 363 -29.78 -1.16 -0.36
C ASN A 363 -29.73 -2.65 -0.80
N GLN A 364 -30.24 -3.01 -1.98
CA GLN A 364 -30.23 -4.39 -2.48
C GLN A 364 -29.21 -4.55 -3.60
N ALA A 365 -28.10 -5.21 -3.27
CA ALA A 365 -27.15 -5.73 -4.24
C ALA A 365 -27.68 -7.06 -4.77
N GLU A 366 -28.32 -7.05 -5.95
CA GLU A 366 -28.35 -8.25 -6.78
C GLU A 366 -27.08 -8.27 -7.63
N VAL A 367 -26.28 -9.30 -7.40
CA VAL A 367 -25.12 -9.68 -8.20
C VAL A 367 -25.66 -10.19 -9.54
N LEU A 368 -25.40 -9.47 -10.62
CA LEU A 368 -25.47 -10.03 -11.97
C LEU A 368 -24.04 -10.26 -12.48
N PRO A 369 -23.75 -11.46 -13.03
CA PRO A 369 -22.47 -11.71 -13.67
C PRO A 369 -22.48 -10.99 -15.01
N PHE A 370 -21.37 -10.36 -15.37
CA PHE A 370 -21.13 -9.92 -16.74
C PHE A 370 -19.80 -10.48 -17.24
N PRO A 371 -19.71 -10.71 -18.57
CA PRO A 371 -18.99 -11.81 -19.22
C PRO A 371 -17.50 -11.57 -19.42
#